data_AF-A0A7C6MAF4-F1
#
_entry.id   AF-A0A7C6MAF4-F1
#
_cell.length_a   1.000
_cell.length_b   1.000
_cell.length_c   1.000
_cell.angle_alpha   90.00
_cell.angle_beta   90.00
_cell.angle_gamma   90.00
#
_symmetry.space_group_name_H-M   'P 1'
#
loop_
_entity.id
_entity.type
_entity.pdbx_description
1 polymer ?
#
loop_
_entity_poly.entity_id
_entity_poly.type
_entity_poly.pdbx_seq_one_letter_code
_entity_poly.pdbx_strand_id
1 'polypeptide(L)'
;MNTTKRDLIIFICAGALVLICFLLAFIPQKRIPAGEQAILNFSVYQDVSAEVDIEDILTHDYSFEQKSRTTVYARRSPNAFWLRFTFPDQNQSTESRFLWIKNASLEQIEVYFPGYPPVYAGKKQAVSSIPMRARDWFIPVPLDISAGETIHIRVKTNTIMWIPLQMIR
;
A
#
# COMPACT_ATOMS: atom_id res chain seq x y z
N MET A 1 54.23 21.85 19.99
CA MET A 1 52.77 21.83 19.71
C MET A 1 52.10 21.04 20.83
N ASN A 2 51.27 21.67 21.68
CA ASN A 2 50.79 21.09 22.95
C ASN A 2 49.85 19.90 22.71
N THR A 3 50.28 18.71 23.11
CA THR A 3 49.54 17.43 23.08
C THR A 3 48.18 17.53 23.77
N THR A 4 48.08 18.27 24.87
CA THR A 4 46.84 18.52 25.62
C THR A 4 45.72 19.17 24.82
N LYS A 5 46.04 20.05 23.85
CA LYS A 5 45.02 20.69 23.01
C LYS A 5 44.45 19.72 21.96
N ARG A 6 45.27 18.77 21.51
CA ARG A 6 44.87 17.77 20.52
C ARG A 6 43.94 16.73 21.13
N ASP A 7 44.23 16.28 22.35
CA ASP A 7 43.39 15.30 23.05
C ASP A 7 42.01 15.88 23.39
N LEU A 8 41.95 17.15 23.83
CA LEU A 8 40.69 17.84 24.11
C LEU A 8 39.77 17.91 22.87
N ILE A 9 40.33 18.20 21.70
CA ILE A 9 39.56 18.24 20.45
C ILE A 9 39.02 16.85 20.09
N ILE A 10 39.83 15.79 20.26
CA ILE A 10 39.40 14.41 19.99
C ILE A 10 38.24 14.03 20.92
N PHE A 11 38.31 14.35 22.21
CA PHE A 11 37.23 14.06 23.16
C PHE A 11 35.94 14.84 22.84
N ILE A 12 36.03 16.11 22.47
CA ILE A 12 34.86 16.91 22.07
C ILE A 12 34.21 16.34 20.80
N CYS A 13 35.03 16.00 19.80
CA CYS A 13 34.53 15.38 18.56
C CYS A 13 33.87 14.03 18.83
N ALA A 14 34.47 13.17 19.65
CA ALA A 14 33.89 11.88 20.02
C ALA A 14 32.57 12.04 20.79
N GLY A 15 32.52 12.97 21.76
CA GLY A 15 31.31 13.28 22.51
C GLY A 15 30.18 13.81 21.62
N ALA A 16 30.50 14.69 20.68
CA ALA A 16 29.53 15.20 19.70
C ALA A 16 29.01 14.08 18.79
N LEU A 17 29.89 13.17 18.35
CA LEU A 17 29.52 12.04 17.49
C LEU A 17 28.57 11.07 18.21
N VAL A 18 28.86 10.74 19.47
CA VAL A 18 27.97 9.91 20.31
C VAL A 18 26.62 10.58 20.53
N LEU A 19 26.60 11.89 20.82
CA LEU A 19 25.36 12.65 20.99
C LEU A 19 24.52 12.65 19.70
N ILE A 20 25.15 12.86 18.54
CA ILE A 20 24.48 12.82 17.24
C ILE A 20 23.90 11.42 16.96
N CYS A 21 24.66 10.35 17.21
CA CYS A 21 24.15 8.99 17.07
C CYS A 21 22.94 8.71 17.98
N PHE A 22 22.98 9.22 19.22
CA PHE A 22 21.87 9.07 20.16
C PHE A 22 20.62 9.84 19.70
N LEU A 23 20.80 11.07 19.20
CA LEU A 23 19.70 11.87 18.66
C LEU A 23 19.11 11.26 17.39
N LEU A 24 19.93 10.68 16.50
CA LEU A 24 19.47 9.96 15.32
C LEU A 24 18.69 8.69 15.68
N ALA A 25 19.12 7.95 16.71
CA ALA A 25 18.40 6.80 17.22
C ALA A 25 17.04 7.19 17.87
N PHE A 26 16.95 8.39 18.43
CA PHE A 26 15.73 8.94 19.03
C PHE A 26 14.80 9.65 18.03
N ILE A 27 15.14 9.72 16.73
CA ILE A 27 14.21 10.23 15.73
C ILE A 27 12.97 9.32 15.77
N PRO A 28 11.79 9.86 16.11
CA PRO A 28 10.58 9.04 16.20
C PRO A 28 10.33 8.43 14.83
N GLN A 29 10.44 7.10 14.74
CA GLN A 29 10.13 6.38 13.52
C GLN A 29 8.69 6.69 13.14
N LYS A 30 8.45 7.08 11.88
CA LYS A 30 7.10 7.27 11.36
C LYS A 30 6.31 5.99 11.60
N ARG A 31 5.37 6.04 12.55
CA ARG A 31 4.50 4.91 12.88
C ARG A 31 3.69 4.55 11.64
N ILE A 32 3.69 3.26 11.32
CA ILE A 32 2.84 2.70 10.29
C ILE A 32 1.38 2.85 10.77
N PRO A 33 0.46 3.43 9.99
CA PRO A 33 -0.96 3.48 10.36
C PRO A 33 -1.49 2.08 10.64
N ALA A 34 -2.34 1.92 11.65
CA ALA A 34 -2.90 0.61 12.03
C ALA A 34 -3.59 -0.11 10.85
N GLY A 35 -4.29 0.64 9.98
CA GLY A 35 -4.92 0.09 8.79
C GLY A 35 -3.96 -0.41 7.71
N GLU A 36 -2.70 0.06 7.68
CA GLU A 36 -1.66 -0.47 6.80
C GLU A 36 -1.05 -1.76 7.38
N GLN A 37 -0.95 -1.89 8.70
CA GLN A 37 -0.49 -3.13 9.36
C GLN A 37 -1.45 -4.30 9.15
N ALA A 38 -2.71 -4.01 8.84
CA ALA A 38 -3.74 -5.00 8.60
C ALA A 38 -3.71 -5.57 7.17
N ILE A 39 -2.71 -5.20 6.35
CA ILE A 39 -2.47 -5.73 5.01
C ILE A 39 -1.10 -6.41 5.01
N LEU A 40 -1.05 -7.68 4.65
CA LEU A 40 0.15 -8.50 4.64
C LEU A 40 0.57 -8.90 3.23
N ASN A 41 1.85 -9.20 3.04
CA ASN A 41 2.41 -9.73 1.79
C ASN A 41 2.14 -8.84 0.56
N PHE A 42 2.08 -7.52 0.78
CA PHE A 42 1.76 -6.56 -0.27
C PHE A 42 2.85 -6.56 -1.35
N SER A 43 2.43 -6.83 -2.58
CA SER A 43 3.32 -6.89 -3.74
C SER A 43 2.64 -6.33 -4.99
N VAL A 44 3.45 -5.86 -5.93
CA VAL A 44 3.00 -5.04 -7.05
C VAL A 44 3.60 -5.55 -8.35
N TYR A 45 2.77 -5.69 -9.37
CA TYR A 45 3.18 -5.96 -10.73
C TYR A 45 2.72 -4.80 -11.63
N GLN A 46 3.61 -4.32 -12.50
CA GLN A 46 3.31 -3.29 -13.48
C GLN A 46 3.03 -3.94 -14.83
N ASP A 47 1.78 -3.87 -15.26
CA ASP A 47 1.33 -4.29 -16.57
C ASP A 47 1.52 -3.13 -17.57
N VAL A 48 2.56 -3.25 -18.39
CA VAL A 48 2.94 -2.23 -19.39
C VAL A 48 1.99 -2.21 -20.58
N SER A 49 1.40 -3.33 -20.98
CA SER A 49 0.39 -3.35 -22.05
C SER A 49 -0.95 -2.81 -21.59
N ALA A 50 -1.22 -2.88 -20.27
CA ALA A 50 -2.50 -2.54 -19.67
C ALA A 50 -3.66 -3.40 -20.20
N GLU A 51 -3.33 -4.61 -20.65
CA GLU A 51 -4.21 -5.61 -21.26
C GLU A 51 -4.35 -6.86 -20.38
N VAL A 52 -3.40 -7.13 -19.47
CA VAL A 52 -3.40 -8.31 -18.59
C VAL A 52 -4.66 -8.30 -17.72
N ASP A 53 -5.42 -9.38 -17.75
CA ASP A 53 -6.63 -9.58 -16.95
C ASP A 53 -6.41 -10.47 -15.72
N ILE A 54 -7.48 -10.78 -14.98
CA ILE A 54 -7.37 -11.61 -13.78
C ILE A 54 -7.05 -13.08 -14.11
N GLU A 55 -7.51 -13.60 -15.24
CA GLU A 55 -7.28 -14.99 -15.63
C GLU A 55 -5.80 -15.19 -15.95
N ASP A 56 -5.20 -14.23 -16.65
CA ASP A 56 -3.76 -14.18 -16.87
C ASP A 56 -3.00 -14.19 -15.54
N ILE A 57 -3.35 -13.29 -14.61
CA ILE A 57 -2.70 -13.17 -13.28
C ILE A 57 -2.75 -14.48 -12.49
N LEU A 58 -3.83 -15.25 -12.61
CA LEU A 58 -4.01 -16.50 -11.89
C LEU A 58 -3.32 -17.70 -12.57
N THR A 59 -3.10 -17.64 -13.88
CA THR A 59 -2.57 -18.76 -14.68
C THR A 59 -1.08 -18.63 -15.01
N HIS A 60 -0.55 -17.41 -15.05
CA HIS A 60 0.83 -17.12 -15.40
C HIS A 60 1.62 -16.62 -14.19
N ASP A 61 2.90 -17.00 -14.11
CA ASP A 61 3.80 -16.54 -13.06
C ASP A 61 4.35 -15.15 -13.39
N TYR A 62 3.61 -14.11 -13.02
CA TYR A 62 4.08 -12.74 -13.10
C TYR A 62 5.01 -12.39 -11.93
N SER A 63 6.08 -11.66 -12.23
CA SER A 63 7.02 -11.20 -11.21
C SER A 63 6.46 -9.99 -10.45
N PHE A 64 5.80 -10.27 -9.32
CA PHE A 64 5.34 -9.23 -8.38
C PHE A 64 6.49 -8.79 -7.46
N GLU A 65 6.77 -7.50 -7.45
CA GLU A 65 7.75 -6.90 -6.56
C GLU A 65 7.14 -6.70 -5.16
N GLN A 66 7.72 -7.33 -4.15
CA GLN A 66 7.30 -7.14 -2.76
C GLN A 66 7.64 -5.73 -2.27
N LYS A 67 6.69 -5.07 -1.60
CA LYS A 67 6.87 -3.73 -1.06
C LYS A 67 6.78 -3.75 0.47
N SER A 68 7.57 -2.90 1.11
CA SER A 68 7.55 -2.71 2.58
C SER A 68 6.42 -1.81 3.06
N ARG A 69 5.71 -1.16 2.14
CA ARG A 69 4.60 -0.23 2.39
C ARG A 69 3.43 -0.58 1.50
N THR A 70 2.22 -0.37 1.98
CA THR A 70 0.98 -0.55 1.18
C THR A 70 0.68 0.66 0.30
N THR A 71 1.73 1.36 -0.13
CA THR A 71 1.63 2.55 -0.96
C THR A 71 2.34 2.32 -2.27
N VAL A 72 1.62 2.50 -3.38
CA VAL A 72 2.19 2.51 -4.73
C VAL A 72 2.22 3.92 -5.25
N TYR A 73 3.35 4.31 -5.83
CA TYR A 73 3.49 5.56 -6.55
C TYR A 73 4.02 5.28 -7.95
N ALA A 74 3.32 5.78 -8.96
CA ALA A 74 3.80 5.79 -10.32
C ALA A 74 3.53 7.14 -10.96
N ARG A 75 4.45 7.58 -11.81
CA ARG A 75 4.27 8.78 -12.63
C ARG A 75 3.15 8.54 -13.64
N ARG A 76 2.69 9.61 -14.28
CA ARG A 76 1.70 9.56 -15.36
C ARG A 76 2.11 8.54 -16.43
N SER A 77 1.28 7.53 -16.64
CA SER A 77 1.55 6.39 -17.51
C SER A 77 0.22 5.76 -17.95
N PRO A 78 0.14 5.14 -19.14
CA PRO A 78 -1.04 4.38 -19.56
C PRO A 78 -1.12 2.96 -18.94
N ASN A 79 -0.11 2.56 -18.17
CA ASN A 79 0.06 1.21 -17.66
C ASN A 79 -1.03 0.88 -16.62
N ALA A 80 -1.33 -0.41 -16.47
CA ALA A 80 -2.09 -0.91 -15.35
C ALA A 80 -1.15 -1.41 -14.26
N PHE A 81 -1.59 -1.36 -13.01
CA PHE A 81 -0.86 -1.88 -11.87
C PHE A 81 -1.72 -2.90 -11.16
N TRP A 82 -1.16 -4.09 -11.01
CA TRP A 82 -1.72 -5.17 -10.22
C TRP A 82 -1.11 -5.15 -8.84
N LEU A 83 -1.97 -5.13 -7.83
CA LEU A 83 -1.60 -5.23 -6.43
C LEU A 83 -2.12 -6.57 -5.92
N ARG A 84 -1.31 -7.29 -5.15
CA ARG A 84 -1.78 -8.47 -4.43
C ARG A 84 -1.34 -8.42 -2.97
N PHE A 85 -2.20 -8.91 -2.09
CA PHE A 85 -1.95 -8.96 -0.66
C PHE A 85 -2.89 -9.97 0.00
N THR A 86 -2.67 -10.18 1.29
CA THR A 86 -3.47 -11.06 2.14
C THR A 86 -3.85 -10.31 3.41
N PHE A 87 -4.91 -10.75 4.10
CA PHE A 87 -5.21 -10.24 5.43
C PHE A 87 -4.56 -11.09 6.52
N PRO A 88 -4.17 -10.48 7.66
CA PRO A 88 -3.77 -11.23 8.84
C PRO A 88 -4.92 -12.12 9.30
N ASP A 89 -4.58 -13.16 10.06
CA ASP A 89 -5.59 -13.96 10.72
C ASP A 89 -6.36 -13.10 11.71
N GLN A 90 -7.64 -12.91 11.39
CA GLN A 90 -8.59 -12.20 12.21
C GLN A 90 -9.69 -13.21 12.49
N ASN A 91 -9.66 -13.81 13.69
CA ASN A 91 -10.79 -14.58 14.23
C ASN A 91 -12.09 -13.90 13.80
N GLN A 92 -12.86 -14.60 12.95
CA GLN A 92 -14.04 -14.12 12.21
C GLN A 92 -14.64 -12.83 12.80
N SER A 93 -14.20 -11.70 12.25
CA SER A 93 -14.72 -10.40 12.64
C SER A 93 -16.13 -10.26 12.06
N THR A 94 -17.15 -10.18 12.92
CA THR A 94 -18.51 -9.84 12.51
C THR A 94 -18.64 -8.37 12.07
N GLU A 95 -17.61 -7.56 12.27
CA GLU A 95 -17.60 -6.15 11.88
C GLU A 95 -17.36 -5.99 10.37
N SER A 96 -18.09 -5.05 9.76
CA SER A 96 -17.90 -4.65 8.37
C SER A 96 -16.48 -4.10 8.17
N ARG A 97 -15.81 -4.55 7.11
CA ARG A 97 -14.45 -4.12 6.76
C ARG A 97 -14.46 -3.43 5.41
N PHE A 98 -13.61 -2.42 5.26
CA PHE A 98 -13.45 -1.70 3.99
C PHE A 98 -11.98 -1.59 3.61
N LEU A 99 -11.68 -1.83 2.33
CA LEU A 99 -10.45 -1.37 1.71
C LEU A 99 -10.60 0.12 1.42
N TRP A 100 -9.72 0.90 2.01
CA TRP A 100 -9.66 2.35 1.86
C TRP A 100 -8.48 2.74 0.99
N ILE A 101 -8.77 3.40 -0.14
CA ILE A 101 -7.77 3.99 -1.03
C ILE A 101 -7.94 5.50 -1.02
N LYS A 102 -6.96 6.21 -0.44
CA LYS A 102 -7.02 7.68 -0.27
C LYS A 102 -6.61 8.44 -1.53
N ASN A 103 -7.31 8.18 -2.63
CA ASN A 103 -7.08 8.88 -3.89
C ASN A 103 -8.28 8.82 -4.84
N ALA A 104 -9.11 9.87 -4.84
CA ALA A 104 -10.21 10.04 -5.79
C ALA A 104 -9.78 10.21 -7.26
N SER A 105 -8.51 10.48 -7.56
CA SER A 105 -8.08 10.69 -8.95
C SER A 105 -7.96 9.40 -9.76
N LEU A 106 -8.03 8.23 -9.11
CA LEU A 106 -7.94 6.93 -9.78
C LEU A 106 -9.15 6.69 -10.69
N GLU A 107 -8.88 6.36 -11.95
CA GLU A 107 -9.91 6.26 -12.98
C GLU A 107 -10.65 4.92 -12.96
N GLN A 108 -9.91 3.82 -12.90
CA GLN A 108 -10.46 2.46 -12.96
C GLN A 108 -9.77 1.62 -11.88
N ILE A 109 -10.58 1.09 -10.97
CA ILE A 109 -10.18 0.21 -9.88
C ILE A 109 -11.04 -1.05 -9.99
N GLU A 110 -10.41 -2.21 -9.98
CA GLU A 110 -11.08 -3.51 -9.99
C GLU A 110 -10.52 -4.33 -8.84
N VAL A 111 -11.39 -4.89 -8.02
CA VAL A 111 -10.99 -5.71 -6.87
C VAL A 111 -11.58 -7.10 -7.02
N TYR A 112 -10.71 -8.10 -6.89
CA TYR A 112 -11.04 -9.51 -7.02
C TYR A 112 -10.82 -10.17 -5.65
N PHE A 113 -11.92 -10.53 -5.01
CA PHE A 113 -11.93 -11.34 -3.80
C PHE A 113 -12.14 -12.82 -4.17
N PRO A 114 -11.44 -13.78 -3.54
CA PRO A 114 -11.62 -15.20 -3.83
C PRO A 114 -13.07 -15.66 -3.63
N GLY A 115 -13.66 -16.29 -4.64
CA GLY A 115 -15.05 -16.80 -4.58
C GLY A 115 -16.14 -15.74 -4.77
N TYR A 116 -15.79 -14.48 -5.04
CA TYR A 116 -16.73 -13.37 -5.18
C TYR A 116 -16.69 -12.72 -6.58
N PRO A 117 -17.80 -12.10 -7.02
CA PRO A 117 -17.79 -11.25 -8.21
C PRO A 117 -16.82 -10.06 -8.04
N PRO A 118 -16.22 -9.57 -9.14
CA PRO A 118 -15.33 -8.42 -9.09
C PRO A 118 -16.08 -7.15 -8.66
N VAL A 119 -15.43 -6.36 -7.81
CA VAL A 119 -15.93 -5.05 -7.39
C VAL A 119 -15.24 -3.97 -8.20
N TYR A 120 -16.04 -3.15 -8.87
CA TYR A 120 -15.55 -2.06 -9.70
C TYR A 120 -15.72 -0.70 -9.01
N ALA A 121 -14.65 0.11 -9.01
CA ALA A 121 -14.61 1.45 -8.46
C ALA A 121 -13.78 2.39 -9.36
N GLY A 122 -13.68 3.67 -8.98
CA GLY A 122 -12.95 4.68 -9.75
C GLY A 122 -13.85 5.63 -10.53
N LYS A 123 -13.25 6.71 -11.06
CA LYS A 123 -13.97 7.80 -11.74
C LYS A 123 -14.72 7.39 -13.02
N LYS A 124 -14.32 6.30 -13.66
CA LYS A 124 -14.98 5.81 -14.89
C LYS A 124 -16.20 4.93 -14.62
N GLN A 125 -16.46 4.59 -13.36
CA GLN A 125 -17.71 3.91 -12.98
C GLN A 125 -18.90 4.86 -13.10
N ALA A 126 -20.07 4.31 -13.43
CA ALA A 126 -21.30 5.08 -13.52
C ALA A 126 -21.56 5.80 -12.19
N VAL A 127 -21.90 7.09 -12.23
CA VAL A 127 -22.10 7.89 -11.00
C VAL A 127 -23.19 7.29 -10.10
N SER A 128 -24.17 6.60 -10.67
CA SER A 128 -25.24 5.90 -9.95
C SER A 128 -24.76 4.68 -9.16
N SER A 129 -23.61 4.08 -9.49
CA SER A 129 -23.06 2.94 -8.75
C SER A 129 -22.11 3.35 -7.62
N ILE A 130 -21.80 4.65 -7.48
CA ILE A 130 -20.93 5.16 -6.42
C ILE A 130 -21.79 5.53 -5.20
N PRO A 131 -21.78 4.74 -4.11
CA PRO A 131 -22.67 4.96 -2.97
C PRO A 131 -22.38 6.27 -2.22
N MET A 132 -21.17 6.81 -2.33
CA MET A 132 -20.79 8.07 -1.70
C MET A 132 -19.76 8.81 -2.55
N ARG A 133 -20.02 10.08 -2.90
CA ARG A 133 -19.06 10.96 -3.58
C ARG A 133 -17.99 11.43 -2.57
N ALA A 134 -17.08 10.53 -2.22
CA ALA A 134 -15.95 10.82 -1.34
C ALA A 134 -14.69 11.16 -2.15
N ARG A 135 -13.73 11.80 -1.49
CA ARG A 135 -12.36 11.99 -2.03
C ARG A 135 -11.53 10.70 -2.01
N ASP A 136 -12.09 9.65 -1.44
CA ASP A 136 -11.45 8.36 -1.23
C ASP A 136 -12.38 7.25 -1.70
N TRP A 137 -11.82 6.09 -1.97
CA TRP A 137 -12.58 4.90 -2.32
C TRP A 137 -12.67 3.97 -1.11
N PHE A 138 -13.89 3.57 -0.77
CA PHE A 138 -14.19 2.58 0.26
C PHE A 138 -14.82 1.37 -0.42
N ILE A 139 -14.07 0.28 -0.50
CA ILE A 139 -14.51 -0.96 -1.15
C ILE A 139 -14.86 -1.96 -0.05
N PRO A 140 -16.11 -2.43 0.05
CA PRO A 140 -16.50 -3.38 1.09
C PRO A 140 -15.77 -4.71 0.89
N VAL A 141 -15.26 -5.27 1.98
CA VAL A 141 -14.65 -6.60 2.01
C VAL A 141 -15.72 -7.60 2.47
N PRO A 142 -15.93 -8.72 1.76
CA PRO A 142 -16.86 -9.74 2.23
C PRO A 142 -16.47 -10.29 3.62
N LEU A 143 -17.48 -10.62 4.43
CA LEU A 143 -17.30 -10.96 5.85
C LEU A 143 -16.58 -12.30 6.06
N ASP A 144 -16.72 -13.21 5.11
CA ASP A 144 -16.19 -14.56 5.11
C ASP A 144 -14.78 -14.68 4.51
N ILE A 145 -14.23 -13.59 3.96
CA ILE A 145 -12.83 -13.58 3.49
C ILE A 145 -11.92 -13.92 4.65
N SER A 146 -11.24 -15.05 4.47
CA SER A 146 -10.43 -15.72 5.46
C SER A 146 -9.00 -15.20 5.49
N ALA A 147 -8.30 -15.53 6.57
CA ALA A 147 -6.88 -15.27 6.72
C ALA A 147 -6.09 -15.91 5.56
N GLY A 148 -5.09 -15.19 5.03
CA GLY A 148 -4.20 -15.75 4.00
C GLY A 148 -4.79 -15.88 2.60
N GLU A 149 -6.08 -15.59 2.40
CA GLU A 149 -6.66 -15.50 1.05
C GLU A 149 -6.09 -14.31 0.28
N THR A 150 -5.63 -14.57 -0.95
CA THR A 150 -5.00 -13.55 -1.79
C THR A 150 -6.04 -12.70 -2.49
N ILE A 151 -5.96 -11.40 -2.27
CA ILE A 151 -6.81 -10.40 -2.91
C ILE A 151 -6.01 -9.71 -4.00
N HIS A 152 -6.63 -9.53 -5.15
CA HIS A 152 -6.02 -8.83 -6.28
C HIS A 152 -6.75 -7.51 -6.52
N ILE A 153 -5.99 -6.44 -6.74
CA ILE A 153 -6.51 -5.14 -7.17
C ILE A 153 -5.82 -4.75 -8.47
N ARG A 154 -6.61 -4.43 -9.49
CA ARG A 154 -6.12 -3.79 -10.70
C ARG A 154 -6.44 -2.31 -10.65
N VAL A 155 -5.45 -1.46 -10.88
CA VAL A 155 -5.65 -0.01 -10.99
C VAL A 155 -5.09 0.48 -12.31
N LYS A 156 -5.93 1.20 -13.07
CA LYS A 156 -5.54 1.86 -14.32
C LYS A 156 -5.94 3.33 -14.25
N THR A 157 -4.98 4.22 -14.47
CA THR A 157 -5.23 5.66 -14.52
C THR A 157 -4.24 6.34 -15.45
N ASN A 158 -4.69 7.34 -16.21
CA ASN A 158 -3.84 8.15 -17.09
C ASN A 158 -3.24 9.37 -16.37
N THR A 159 -3.33 9.42 -15.05
CA THR A 159 -2.81 10.49 -14.18
C THR A 159 -1.65 9.98 -13.33
N ILE A 160 -1.10 10.84 -12.47
CA ILE A 160 -0.18 10.38 -11.43
C ILE A 160 -0.94 9.37 -10.55
N MET A 161 -0.35 8.20 -10.35
CA MET A 161 -0.90 7.14 -9.54
C MET A 161 -0.27 7.20 -8.15
N TRP A 162 -1.12 7.35 -7.14
CA TRP A 162 -0.72 7.22 -5.74
C TRP A 162 -1.79 6.43 -5.01
N ILE A 163 -1.46 5.22 -4.57
CA ILE A 163 -2.42 4.27 -4.00
C ILE A 163 -2.01 3.96 -2.57
N PRO A 164 -2.34 4.82 -1.59
CA PRO A 164 -2.20 4.47 -0.19
C PRO A 164 -3.36 3.54 0.20
N LEU A 165 -3.08 2.25 0.33
CA LEU A 165 -4.07 1.23 0.65
C LEU A 165 -4.08 0.96 2.16
N GLN A 166 -5.27 0.98 2.77
CA GLN A 166 -5.48 0.67 4.18
C GLN A 166 -6.71 -0.21 4.33
N MET A 167 -6.76 -1.06 5.35
CA MET A 167 -7.99 -1.69 5.81
C MET A 167 -8.53 -0.90 7.00
N ILE A 168 -9.83 -0.60 7.00
CA ILE A 168 -10.55 0.03 8.11
C ILE A 168 -11.76 -0.82 8.52
N ARG A 169 -12.19 -0.64 9.76
CA ARG A 169 -13.40 -1.22 10.36
C ARG A 169 -14.36 -0.10 10.71
#